data_AF-T0Z8Q8-F1
#
_entry.id   AF-T0Z8Q8-F1
#
_cell.length_a   1.000
_cell.length_b   1.000
_cell.length_c   1.000
_cell.angle_alpha   90.00
_cell.angle_beta   90.00
_cell.angle_gamma   90.00
#
_symmetry.space_group_name_H-M   'P 1'
#
loop_
_entity.id
_entity.type
_entity.pdbx_description
1 polymer ?
#
loop_
_entity_poly.entity_id
_entity_poly.type
_entity_poly.pdbx_seq_one_letter_code
_entity_poly.pdbx_strand_id
1 'polypeptide(L)'
;MPRSLTTAHPRKQPARRPRAAFATLLQEAIASHQAGDLDGAERLYGEVLRLQVAQPDALHFLGVLHHQRGRSEAGVELIRSALKITPRHPDAHNNLGNIHKECGRLREAE
;
A
#
# COMPACT_ATOMS: atom_id res chain seq x y z
N MET A 1 -30.15 -25.88 -35.25
CA MET A 1 -29.54 -24.54 -35.34
C MET A 1 -30.62 -23.49 -35.16
N PRO A 2 -30.40 -22.34 -34.50
CA PRO A 2 -29.65 -22.03 -33.27
C PRO A 2 -30.58 -21.34 -32.23
N ARG A 3 -30.24 -21.24 -30.94
CA ARG A 3 -29.63 -20.02 -30.39
C ARG A 3 -29.18 -20.25 -28.95
N SER A 4 -27.87 -20.12 -28.74
CA SER A 4 -27.19 -20.10 -27.46
C SER A 4 -27.62 -18.87 -26.63
N LEU A 5 -28.10 -19.11 -25.41
CA LEU A 5 -28.28 -18.07 -24.40
C LEU A 5 -26.98 -17.98 -23.58
N THR A 6 -26.04 -17.19 -24.06
CA THR A 6 -24.91 -16.72 -23.23
C THR A 6 -25.45 -15.60 -22.34
N THR A 7 -25.79 -15.91 -21.09
CA THR A 7 -26.02 -14.89 -20.07
C THR A 7 -24.67 -14.28 -19.67
N ALA A 8 -24.36 -13.14 -20.28
CA ALA A 8 -23.31 -12.25 -19.83
C ALA A 8 -23.67 -11.77 -18.41
N HIS A 9 -22.89 -12.18 -17.42
CA HIS A 9 -22.96 -11.62 -16.08
C HIS A 9 -22.45 -10.18 -16.14
N PRO A 10 -23.20 -9.17 -15.66
CA PRO A 10 -22.70 -7.81 -15.61
C PRO A 10 -21.56 -7.78 -14.59
N ARG A 11 -20.32 -7.60 -15.06
CA ARG A 11 -19.23 -7.18 -14.19
C ARG A 11 -19.67 -5.84 -13.61
N LYS A 12 -20.01 -5.82 -12.31
CA LYS A 12 -20.23 -4.58 -11.56
C LYS A 12 -18.98 -3.73 -11.74
N GLN A 13 -19.03 -2.76 -12.63
CA GLN A 13 -17.97 -1.77 -12.76
C GLN A 13 -17.87 -1.09 -11.39
N PRO A 14 -16.69 -1.06 -10.74
CA PRO A 14 -16.57 -0.34 -9.49
C PRO A 14 -16.91 1.12 -9.80
N ALA A 15 -17.94 1.63 -9.11
CA ALA A 15 -18.36 3.02 -9.22
C ALA A 15 -17.11 3.89 -9.13
N ARG A 16 -16.87 4.73 -10.14
CA ARG A 16 -15.79 5.72 -10.14
C ARG A 16 -15.98 6.62 -8.93
N ARG A 17 -15.32 6.29 -7.80
CA ARG A 17 -15.26 7.18 -6.64
C ARG A 17 -14.62 8.49 -7.12
N PRO A 18 -15.19 9.66 -6.80
CA PRO A 18 -14.66 10.93 -7.25
C PRO A 18 -13.22 11.09 -6.74
N ARG A 19 -12.33 11.67 -7.57
CA ARG A 19 -10.90 11.88 -7.27
C ARG A 19 -10.63 12.56 -5.93
N ALA A 20 -11.57 13.38 -5.44
CA ALA A 20 -11.52 13.98 -4.10
C ALA A 20 -11.60 12.93 -2.98
N ALA A 21 -12.49 11.93 -3.10
CA ALA A 21 -12.63 10.86 -2.12
C ALA A 21 -11.36 10.01 -1.99
N PHE A 22 -10.56 9.91 -3.06
CA PHE A 22 -9.27 9.23 -3.04
C PHE A 22 -8.23 9.98 -2.20
N ALA A 23 -8.07 11.29 -2.44
CA ALA A 23 -7.13 12.12 -1.69
C ALA A 23 -7.46 12.11 -0.20
N THR A 24 -8.74 12.19 0.15
CA THR A 24 -9.21 12.07 1.54
C THR A 24 -8.86 10.70 2.14
N LEU A 25 -9.06 9.62 1.40
CA LEU A 25 -8.78 8.26 1.88
C LEU A 25 -7.29 8.04 2.22
N LEU A 26 -6.37 8.58 1.41
CA LEU A 26 -4.95 8.50 1.70
C LEU A 26 -4.58 9.30 2.95
N GLN A 27 -5.15 10.49 3.12
CA GLN A 27 -4.92 11.31 4.32
C GLN A 27 -5.45 10.63 5.58
N GLU A 28 -6.64 10.00 5.51
CA GLU A 28 -7.18 9.20 6.60
C GLU A 28 -6.29 8.01 6.95
N ALA A 29 -5.76 7.29 5.94
CA ALA A 29 -4.82 6.19 6.16
C ALA A 29 -3.58 6.64 6.93
N ILE A 30 -2.99 7.78 6.51
CA ILE A 30 -1.82 8.39 7.16
C ILE A 30 -2.17 8.81 8.59
N ALA A 31 -3.32 9.45 8.80
CA ALA A 31 -3.76 9.87 10.12
C ALA A 31 -3.97 8.67 11.07
N SER A 32 -4.62 7.60 10.61
CA SER A 32 -4.74 6.35 11.36
C SER A 32 -3.37 5.76 11.69
N HIS A 33 -2.44 5.75 10.74
CA HIS A 33 -1.09 5.23 10.97
C HIS A 33 -0.34 6.04 12.03
N GLN A 34 -0.39 7.36 11.94
CA GLN A 34 0.22 8.28 12.92
C GLN A 34 -0.42 8.16 14.31
N ALA A 35 -1.72 7.85 14.38
CA ALA A 35 -2.43 7.61 15.63
C ALA A 35 -2.13 6.23 16.26
N GLY A 36 -1.35 5.37 15.58
CA GLY A 36 -1.06 4.01 16.03
C GLY A 36 -2.16 2.99 15.75
N ASP A 37 -3.23 3.39 15.06
CA ASP A 37 -4.26 2.47 14.57
C ASP A 37 -3.74 1.73 13.33
N LEU A 38 -2.87 0.75 13.57
CA LEU A 38 -2.21 -0.01 12.51
C LEU A 38 -3.21 -0.87 11.71
N ASP A 39 -4.31 -1.33 12.31
CA ASP A 39 -5.32 -2.12 11.60
C ASP A 39 -6.17 -1.25 10.67
N GLY A 40 -6.60 -0.08 11.16
CA GLY A 40 -7.31 0.91 10.36
C GLY A 40 -6.44 1.42 9.21
N ALA A 41 -5.17 1.75 9.49
CA ALA A 41 -4.23 2.20 8.47
C ALA A 41 -3.99 1.14 7.38
N GLU A 42 -3.76 -0.12 7.73
CA GLU A 42 -3.55 -1.20 6.75
C GLU A 42 -4.78 -1.38 5.84
N ARG A 43 -5.98 -1.36 6.42
CA ARG A 43 -7.23 -1.42 5.65
C ARG A 43 -7.36 -0.22 4.70
N LEU A 44 -7.11 0.99 5.17
CA LEU A 44 -7.25 2.21 4.38
C LEU A 44 -6.20 2.27 3.25
N TYR A 45 -4.94 1.96 3.52
CA TYR A 45 -3.93 1.82 2.46
C TYR A 45 -4.31 0.75 1.44
N GLY A 46 -4.85 -0.38 1.87
CA GLY A 46 -5.38 -1.41 0.97
C GLY A 46 -6.52 -0.90 0.09
N GLU A 47 -7.44 -0.09 0.62
CA GLU A 47 -8.49 0.54 -0.18
C GLU A 47 -7.93 1.55 -1.18
N VAL A 48 -6.94 2.36 -0.79
CA VAL A 48 -6.21 3.27 -1.69
C VAL A 48 -5.61 2.47 -2.85
N LEU A 49 -4.93 1.37 -2.56
CA LEU A 49 -4.30 0.52 -3.58
C LEU A 49 -5.32 -0.24 -4.44
N ARG A 50 -6.52 -0.56 -3.93
CA ARG A 50 -7.60 -1.09 -4.78
C ARG A 50 -8.11 -0.06 -5.80
N LEU A 51 -8.09 1.22 -5.46
CA LEU A 51 -8.51 2.30 -6.35
C LEU A 51 -7.39 2.73 -7.31
N GLN A 52 -6.15 2.77 -6.81
CA GLN A 52 -4.95 3.09 -7.58
C GLN A 52 -3.82 2.12 -7.18
N VAL A 53 -3.71 1.03 -7.93
CA VAL A 53 -2.78 -0.09 -7.68
C VAL A 53 -1.33 0.35 -7.54
N ALA A 54 -0.94 1.40 -8.25
CA ALA A 54 0.42 1.93 -8.27
C ALA A 54 0.50 3.33 -7.64
N GLN A 55 -0.17 3.56 -6.50
CA GLN A 55 -0.02 4.82 -5.78
C GLN A 55 1.25 4.79 -4.89
N PRO A 56 2.29 5.60 -5.18
CA PRO A 56 3.59 5.51 -4.52
C PRO A 56 3.56 5.69 -2.99
N ASP A 57 2.84 6.67 -2.47
CA ASP A 57 2.77 6.98 -1.04
C ASP A 57 2.05 5.87 -0.28
N ALA A 58 0.98 5.29 -0.85
CA ALA A 58 0.29 4.17 -0.23
C ALA A 58 1.17 2.91 -0.19
N LEU A 59 1.91 2.62 -1.27
CA LEU A 59 2.90 1.53 -1.28
C LEU A 59 4.01 1.77 -0.25
N HIS A 60 4.54 2.99 -0.18
CA HIS A 60 5.58 3.38 0.76
C HIS A 60 5.11 3.23 2.21
N PHE A 61 4.04 3.92 2.60
CA PHE A 61 3.58 3.91 3.99
C PHE A 61 3.03 2.55 4.42
N LEU A 62 2.36 1.81 3.54
CA LEU A 62 1.98 0.42 3.84
C LEU A 62 3.22 -0.43 4.10
N GLY A 63 4.30 -0.23 3.31
CA GLY A 63 5.56 -0.93 3.56
C GLY A 63 6.20 -0.61 4.91
N VAL A 64 6.17 0.66 5.33
CA VAL A 64 6.59 1.09 6.68
C VAL A 64 5.72 0.41 7.76
N LEU A 65 4.41 0.38 7.58
CA LEU A 65 3.47 -0.28 8.48
C LEU A 65 3.76 -1.80 8.59
N HIS A 66 4.01 -2.48 7.47
CA HIS A 66 4.37 -3.90 7.48
C HIS A 66 5.62 -4.16 8.31
N HIS A 67 6.65 -3.33 8.16
CA HIS A 67 7.86 -3.42 8.98
C HIS A 67 7.56 -3.22 10.47
N GLN A 68 6.76 -2.22 10.84
CA GLN A 68 6.34 -2.00 12.24
C GLN A 68 5.61 -3.22 12.84
N ARG A 69 4.95 -4.03 12.00
CA ARG A 69 4.32 -5.30 12.42
C ARG A 69 5.25 -6.52 12.34
N GLY A 70 6.55 -6.32 12.19
CA GLY A 70 7.54 -7.40 12.06
C GLY A 70 7.54 -8.09 10.68
N ARG A 71 6.74 -7.62 9.73
CA ARG A 71 6.65 -8.16 8.35
C ARG A 71 7.63 -7.42 7.43
N SER A 72 8.89 -7.30 7.86
CA SER A 72 9.89 -6.44 7.23
C SER A 72 10.15 -6.79 5.75
N GLU A 73 10.17 -8.07 5.39
CA GLU A 73 10.40 -8.49 4.00
C GLU A 73 9.30 -8.00 3.06
N ALA A 74 8.03 -8.17 3.45
CA ALA A 74 6.90 -7.63 2.71
C ALA A 74 6.96 -6.10 2.64
N GLY A 75 7.37 -5.44 3.73
CA GLY A 75 7.54 -4.00 3.78
C GLY A 75 8.57 -3.47 2.79
N VAL A 76 9.72 -4.14 2.68
CA VAL A 76 10.77 -3.81 1.71
C VAL A 76 10.26 -3.89 0.28
N GLU A 77 9.53 -4.95 -0.08
CA GLU A 77 9.03 -5.12 -1.45
C GLU A 77 7.99 -4.06 -1.84
N LEU A 78 7.17 -3.62 -0.89
CA LEU A 78 6.23 -2.52 -1.08
C LEU A 78 6.95 -1.18 -1.30
N ILE A 79 7.94 -0.85 -0.47
CA ILE A 79 8.72 0.38 -0.63
C ILE A 79 9.53 0.37 -1.94
N ARG A 80 10.10 -0.77 -2.32
CA ARG A 80 10.75 -0.94 -3.63
C ARG A 80 9.77 -0.70 -4.78
N SER A 81 8.52 -1.15 -4.64
CA SER A 81 7.48 -0.90 -5.63
C SER A 81 7.14 0.59 -5.74
N ALA A 82 7.08 1.31 -4.61
CA ALA A 82 6.95 2.76 -4.60
C ALA A 82 8.10 3.45 -5.35
N LEU A 83 9.35 3.02 -5.09
CA LEU A 83 10.55 3.57 -5.71
C LEU A 83 10.68 3.24 -7.21
N LYS A 84 10.11 2.13 -7.68
CA LYS A 84 10.01 1.85 -9.13
C LYS A 84 9.15 2.89 -9.85
N ILE A 85 8.12 3.43 -9.18
CA ILE A 85 7.19 4.42 -9.74
C ILE A 85 7.76 5.84 -9.57
N THR A 86 8.29 6.13 -8.38
CA THR A 86 8.91 7.42 -8.05
C THR A 86 10.35 7.20 -7.56
N PRO A 87 11.33 7.06 -8.48
CA PRO A 87 12.72 6.78 -8.10
C PRO A 87 13.38 7.84 -7.22
N ARG A 88 12.85 9.06 -7.25
CA ARG A 88 13.33 10.22 -6.48
C ARG A 88 12.50 10.50 -5.22
N HIS A 89 11.81 9.50 -4.67
CA HIS A 89 11.06 9.66 -3.41
C HIS A 89 12.04 9.59 -2.21
N PRO A 90 12.40 10.72 -1.58
CA PRO A 90 13.43 10.75 -0.54
C PRO A 90 13.02 9.96 0.72
N ASP A 91 11.77 10.12 1.17
CA ASP A 91 11.27 9.47 2.39
C ASP A 91 11.20 7.95 2.24
N ALA A 92 10.87 7.45 1.06
CA ALA A 92 10.89 6.02 0.75
C ALA A 92 12.31 5.44 0.79
N HIS A 93 13.32 6.14 0.25
CA HIS A 93 14.72 5.71 0.38
C HIS A 93 15.20 5.70 1.83
N ASN A 94 14.89 6.75 2.59
CA ASN A 94 15.26 6.85 3.99
C ASN A 94 14.66 5.70 4.82
N ASN A 95 13.36 5.43 4.65
CA ASN A 95 12.70 4.34 5.34
C ASN A 95 13.22 2.96 4.93
N LEU A 96 13.51 2.74 3.64
CA LEU A 96 14.12 1.49 3.18
C LEU A 96 15.49 1.26 3.84
N GLY A 97 16.31 2.31 3.94
CA GLY A 97 17.60 2.26 4.62
C GLY A 97 17.46 1.91 6.11
N ASN A 98 16.52 2.55 6.80
CA ASN A 98 16.24 2.27 8.22
C ASN A 98 15.82 0.81 8.45
N ILE A 99 14.89 0.30 7.63
CA ILE A 99 14.43 -1.09 7.69
C ILE A 99 15.59 -2.06 7.50
N HIS A 100 16.45 -1.84 6.50
CA HIS A 100 17.61 -2.70 6.27
C HIS A 100 18.60 -2.66 7.43
N LYS A 101 18.87 -1.47 8.00
CA LYS A 101 19.73 -1.30 9.17
C LYS A 101 19.19 -2.09 10.36
N GLU A 102 17.89 -2.00 10.61
CA GLU A 102 17.21 -2.69 11.71
C GLU A 102 17.22 -4.21 11.54
N CYS A 103 16.90 -4.71 10.34
CA CYS A 103 16.94 -6.14 10.06
C CYS A 103 18.37 -6.72 10.13
N GLY A 104 19.38 -5.94 9.74
CA GLY A 104 20.79 -6.32 9.89
C GLY A 104 21.17 -6.50 11.36
N ARG A 105 20.88 -5.48 12.19
CA ARG A 105 21.15 -5.53 13.64
C ARG A 105 20.45 -6.69 14.35
N LEU A 106 19.23 -7.03 13.94
CA LEU A 106 18.50 -8.17 14.53
C LEU A 106 19.18 -9.50 14.23
N ARG A 107 19.66 -9.70 12.99
CA ARG A 107 20.38 -10.93 12.60
C ARG A 107 21.75 -11.06 13.29
N GLU A 108 22.38 -9.94 13.62
CA GLU A 108 23.65 -9.93 14.36
C GLU A 108 23.48 -10.19 15.87
N ALA A 109 22.26 -10.05 16.40
CA ALA A 109 21.94 -10.22 17.82
C ALA A 109 21.44 -11.64 18.18
N GLU A 110 21.33 -12.53 17.20
CA GLU A 110 20.98 -13.96 17.34
C GLU A 110 22.24 -14.84 17.44
#